data_AF-A0A5C7M146-F1
#
_entry.id   AF-A0A5C7M146-F1
#
_cell.length_a   1.000
_cell.length_b   1.000
_cell.length_c   1.000
_cell.angle_alpha   90.00
_cell.angle_beta   90.00
_cell.angle_gamma   90.00
#
_symmetry.space_group_name_H-M   'P 1'
#
loop_
_entity.id
_entity.type
_entity.pdbx_description
1 polymer ?
#
loop_
_entity_poly.entity_id
_entity_poly.type
_entity_poly.pdbx_seq_one_letter_code
_entity_poly.pdbx_strand_id
1 'polypeptide(L)'
;MMAVPTQEKVAALIRDFGSAHLAELLGVGPAHVERWQRDEAIDAISAERIDLLEVVMAHLLRLYSIEAAQRWLVGLNPHLGDRRPIDLILRRQIHGVLAAIANERAGSSA
;
A
#
# COMPACT_ATOMS: atom_id res chain seq x y z
N MET A 1 -11.21 20.56 -2.66
CA MET A 1 -10.09 19.66 -2.31
C MET A 1 -9.58 19.08 -3.61
N MET A 2 -8.37 19.43 -4.05
CA MET A 2 -7.79 18.78 -5.24
C MET A 2 -7.47 17.34 -4.86
N ALA A 3 -7.93 16.38 -5.65
CA ALA A 3 -7.46 15.00 -5.53
C ALA A 3 -5.97 15.00 -5.84
N VAL A 4 -5.16 14.40 -4.95
CA VAL A 4 -3.72 14.24 -5.19
C VAL A 4 -3.55 13.38 -6.44
N PRO A 5 -2.81 13.85 -7.47
CA PRO A 5 -2.53 13.06 -8.67
C PRO A 5 -1.90 11.72 -8.31
N THR A 6 -2.27 10.66 -9.02
CA THR A 6 -1.71 9.32 -8.78
C THR A 6 -0.19 9.30 -8.88
N GLN A 7 0.40 10.12 -9.76
CA GLN A 7 1.85 10.29 -9.89
C GLN A 7 2.52 10.79 -8.59
N GLU A 8 1.90 11.74 -7.90
CA GLU A 8 2.42 12.25 -6.62
C GLU A 8 2.39 11.16 -5.54
N LYS A 9 1.35 10.32 -5.55
CA LYS A 9 1.24 9.17 -4.65
C LYS A 9 2.32 8.13 -4.95
N VAL A 10 2.56 7.84 -6.23
CA VAL A 10 3.66 6.96 -6.66
C VAL A 10 4.99 7.50 -6.16
N ALA A 11 5.28 8.80 -6.36
CA ALA A 11 6.52 9.41 -5.90
C ALA A 11 6.70 9.31 -4.37
N ALA A 12 5.63 9.53 -3.60
CA ALA A 12 5.64 9.36 -2.16
C ALA A 12 5.94 7.91 -1.75
N LEU A 13 5.27 6.93 -2.36
CA LEU A 13 5.51 5.52 -2.09
C LEU A 13 6.92 5.08 -2.52
N ILE A 14 7.46 5.61 -3.62
CA ILE A 14 8.83 5.31 -4.04
C ILE A 14 9.85 5.81 -3.02
N ARG A 15 9.63 6.99 -2.42
CA ARG A 15 10.49 7.49 -1.35
C ARG A 15 10.46 6.58 -0.12
N ASP A 16 9.28 6.05 0.21
CA ASP A 16 9.07 5.28 1.44
C ASP A 16 9.53 3.80 1.30
N PHE A 17 9.41 3.21 0.10
CA PHE A 17 9.71 1.79 -0.15
C PHE A 17 10.92 1.55 -1.06
N GLY A 18 11.30 2.52 -1.88
CA GLY A 18 12.17 2.34 -3.03
C GLY A 18 11.41 1.78 -4.25
N SER A 19 11.87 2.15 -5.45
CA SER A 19 11.20 1.82 -6.72
C SER A 19 11.09 0.31 -6.97
N ALA A 20 12.17 -0.44 -6.68
CA ALA A 20 12.19 -1.89 -6.91
C ALA A 20 11.19 -2.62 -6.01
N HIS A 21 11.20 -2.29 -4.72
CA HIS A 21 10.30 -2.92 -3.77
C HIS A 21 8.83 -2.52 -4.00
N LEU A 22 8.56 -1.27 -4.38
CA LEU A 22 7.21 -0.87 -4.78
C LEU A 22 6.70 -1.66 -5.99
N ALA A 23 7.56 -1.95 -6.98
CA ALA A 23 7.20 -2.77 -8.13
C ALA A 23 6.79 -4.19 -7.69
N GLU A 24 7.56 -4.80 -6.78
CA GLU A 24 7.25 -6.10 -6.20
C GLU A 24 5.91 -6.09 -5.45
N LEU A 25 5.67 -5.09 -4.59
CA LEU A 25 4.43 -4.95 -3.83
C LEU A 25 3.21 -4.76 -4.74
N LEU A 26 3.35 -4.01 -5.83
CA LEU A 26 2.28 -3.79 -6.81
C LEU A 26 2.12 -4.93 -7.82
N GLY A 27 3.02 -5.93 -7.80
CA GLY A 27 3.03 -7.03 -8.75
C GLY A 27 3.26 -6.57 -10.19
N VAL A 28 3.99 -5.47 -10.38
CA VAL A 28 4.32 -4.89 -11.70
C VAL A 28 5.81 -5.03 -11.99
N GLY A 29 6.18 -5.05 -13.27
CA GLY A 29 7.59 -5.03 -13.65
C GLY A 29 8.26 -3.68 -13.30
N PRO A 30 9.55 -3.64 -12.92
CA PRO A 30 10.26 -2.40 -12.57
C PRO A 30 10.14 -1.29 -13.62
N ALA A 31 10.13 -1.67 -14.90
CA ALA A 31 9.95 -0.75 -16.02
C ALA A 31 8.61 0.03 -15.99
N HIS A 32 7.54 -0.52 -15.39
CA HIS A 32 6.28 0.21 -15.23
C HIS A 32 6.45 1.36 -14.24
N VAL A 33 7.09 1.11 -13.10
CA VAL A 33 7.32 2.13 -12.07
C VAL A 33 8.24 3.24 -12.59
N GLU A 34 9.27 2.88 -13.36
CA GLU A 34 10.14 3.86 -14.02
C GLU A 34 9.42 4.71 -15.07
N ARG A 35 8.42 4.16 -15.76
CA ARG A 35 7.59 4.91 -16.72
C ARG A 35 6.65 5.88 -16.01
N TRP A 36 6.07 5.49 -14.90
CA TRP A 36 5.23 6.39 -14.08
C TRP A 36 6.00 7.58 -13.52
N GLN A 37 7.30 7.43 -13.23
CA GLN A 37 8.17 8.56 -12.86
C GLN A 37 8.44 9.54 -14.01
N ARG A 38 8.22 9.13 -15.26
CA ARG A 38 8.40 9.97 -16.47
C ARG A 38 7.08 10.54 -16.98
N ASP A 39 6.11 10.71 -16.07
CA ASP A 39 4.76 11.23 -16.34
C ASP A 39 3.95 10.42 -17.36
N GLU A 40 4.30 9.15 -17.56
CA GLU A 40 3.50 8.26 -18.40
C GLU A 40 2.17 7.90 -17.73
N ALA A 41 1.13 7.72 -18.53
CA ALA A 41 -0.20 7.40 -18.03
C ALA A 41 -0.20 6.10 -17.22
N ILE A 42 -0.80 6.16 -16.03
CA ILE A 42 -1.03 5.01 -15.17
C ILE A 42 -2.41 4.47 -15.54
N ASP A 43 -2.50 3.17 -15.87
CA ASP A 43 -3.80 2.55 -16.15
C ASP A 43 -4.68 2.52 -14.90
N ALA A 44 -5.99 2.45 -15.10
CA ALA A 44 -6.96 2.55 -14.00
C ALA A 44 -6.79 1.48 -12.91
N ILE A 45 -6.34 0.27 -13.28
CA ILE A 45 -6.14 -0.83 -12.33
C ILE A 45 -4.94 -0.55 -11.44
N SER A 46 -3.82 -0.11 -12.04
CA SER A 46 -2.62 0.27 -11.30
C SER A 46 -2.89 1.49 -10.41
N ALA A 47 -3.62 2.49 -10.93
CA ALA A 47 -3.99 3.68 -10.17
C ALA A 47 -4.81 3.34 -8.93
N GLU A 48 -5.82 2.47 -9.06
CA GLU A 48 -6.63 2.03 -7.92
C GLU A 48 -5.80 1.26 -6.88
N ARG A 49 -4.87 0.38 -7.32
CA ARG A 49 -3.97 -0.33 -6.40
C ARG A 49 -3.06 0.63 -5.63
N ILE A 50 -2.55 1.67 -6.31
CA ILE A 50 -1.73 2.72 -5.70
C ILE A 50 -2.54 3.48 -4.65
N ASP A 51 -3.77 3.87 -4.97
CA ASP A 51 -4.66 4.56 -4.03
C ASP A 51 -4.95 3.72 -2.78
N LEU A 52 -5.23 2.43 -2.95
CA LEU A 52 -5.49 1.52 -1.84
C LEU A 52 -4.25 1.33 -0.96
N LEU A 53 -3.07 1.18 -1.58
CA LEU A 53 -1.81 1.05 -0.85
C LEU A 53 -1.49 2.33 -0.06
N GLU A 54 -1.67 3.51 -0.68
CA GLU A 54 -1.48 4.81 -0.03
C GLU A 54 -2.37 4.93 1.22
N VAL A 55 -3.66 4.64 1.10
CA VAL A 55 -4.61 4.70 2.23
C VAL A 55 -4.17 3.76 3.36
N VAL A 56 -3.79 2.52 3.03
CA VAL A 56 -3.32 1.57 4.04
C VAL A 56 -2.06 2.06 4.74
N MET A 57 -1.10 2.58 3.98
CA MET A 57 0.15 3.10 4.54
C MET A 57 -0.07 4.32 5.43
N ALA A 58 -0.92 5.26 5.02
CA ALA A 58 -1.31 6.39 5.85
C ALA A 58 -1.90 5.94 7.20
N HIS A 59 -2.62 4.82 7.21
CA HIS A 59 -3.17 4.26 8.44
C HIS A 59 -2.14 3.51 9.30
N LEU A 60 -1.25 2.72 8.69
CA LEU A 60 -0.22 1.94 9.38
C LEU A 60 0.89 2.82 9.95
N LEU A 61 1.30 3.87 9.25
CA LEU A 61 2.34 4.80 9.70
C LEU A 61 1.94 5.61 10.94
N ARG A 62 0.64 5.62 11.29
CA ARG A 62 0.16 6.18 12.56
C ARG A 62 0.33 5.22 13.74
N LEU A 63 0.61 3.95 13.49
CA LEU A 63 0.72 2.88 14.49
C LEU A 63 2.14 2.34 14.59
N TYR A 64 2.86 2.32 13.48
CA TYR A 64 4.13 1.65 13.33
C TYR A 64 5.17 2.54 12.66
N SER A 65 6.45 2.24 12.87
CA SER A 65 7.51 2.75 12.02
C SER A 65 7.32 2.26 10.57
N ILE A 66 7.98 2.91 9.61
CA ILE A 66 7.90 2.51 8.20
C ILE A 66 8.32 1.05 7.98
N GLU A 67 9.37 0.59 8.65
CA GLU A 67 9.87 -0.79 8.54
C GLU A 67 8.89 -1.80 9.14
N ALA A 68 8.19 -1.44 10.22
CA ALA A 68 7.17 -2.28 10.82
C ALA A 68 5.89 -2.31 9.98
N ALA A 69 5.47 -1.17 9.39
CA ALA A 69 4.35 -1.11 8.45
C ALA A 69 4.60 -1.97 7.20
N GLN A 70 5.81 -1.90 6.63
CA GLN A 70 6.23 -2.74 5.51
C GLN A 70 6.16 -4.22 5.86
N ARG A 71 6.69 -4.62 7.02
CA ARG A 71 6.60 -6.02 7.49
C ARG A 71 5.16 -6.46 7.71
N TRP A 72 4.30 -5.59 8.23
CA TRP A 72 2.88 -5.90 8.42
C TRP A 72 2.18 -6.18 7.09
N LEU A 73 2.48 -5.41 6.03
CA LEU A 73 1.89 -5.59 4.70
C LEU A 73 2.22 -6.94 4.06
N VAL A 74 3.45 -7.42 4.22
CA VAL A 74 3.95 -8.65 3.60
C VAL A 74 3.84 -9.87 4.53
N GLY A 75 3.63 -9.65 5.82
CA GLY A 75 3.46 -10.68 6.83
C GLY A 75 2.06 -11.32 6.80
N LEU A 76 1.95 -12.54 7.34
CA LEU A 76 0.65 -13.18 7.55
C LEU A 76 -0.09 -12.47 8.69
N ASN A 77 -1.35 -12.09 8.45
CA ASN A 77 -2.16 -11.41 9.45
C ASN A 77 -3.29 -12.32 9.96
N PRO A 78 -3.35 -12.63 11.26
CA PRO A 78 -4.39 -13.48 11.84
C PRO A 78 -5.81 -12.92 11.66
N HIS A 79 -5.98 -11.60 11.71
CA HIS A 79 -7.27 -10.95 11.49
C HIS A 79 -7.76 -11.04 10.03
N LEU A 80 -6.89 -11.47 9.11
CA LEU A 80 -7.20 -11.69 7.70
C LEU A 80 -7.33 -13.17 7.33
N GLY A 81 -7.31 -14.07 8.32
CA GLY A 81 -7.29 -15.52 8.12
C GLY A 81 -5.94 -15.99 7.57
N ASP A 82 -4.84 -15.51 8.18
CA ASP A 82 -3.46 -15.78 7.80
C ASP A 82 -3.12 -15.47 6.34
N ARG A 83 -3.76 -14.42 5.81
CA ARG A 83 -3.43 -13.86 4.49
C ARG A 83 -2.56 -12.63 4.64
N ARG A 84 -1.72 -12.39 3.62
CA ARG A 84 -0.91 -11.16 3.56
C ARG A 84 -1.79 -9.98 3.14
N PRO A 85 -1.77 -8.86 3.85
CA PRO A 85 -2.52 -7.66 3.47
C PRO A 85 -2.26 -7.19 2.04
N ILE A 86 -0.99 -7.26 1.57
CA ILE A 86 -0.64 -6.83 0.22
C ILE A 86 -1.39 -7.62 -0.87
N ASP A 87 -1.57 -8.92 -0.68
CA ASP A 87 -2.30 -9.77 -1.65
C ASP A 87 -3.77 -9.34 -1.78
N LEU A 88 -4.38 -8.86 -0.68
CA LEU A 88 -5.75 -8.34 -0.69
C LEU A 88 -5.82 -6.98 -1.38
N ILE A 89 -4.85 -6.09 -1.14
CA ILE A 89 -4.74 -4.79 -1.83
C ILE A 89 -4.62 -5.00 -3.34
N LEU A 90 -3.76 -5.93 -3.79
CA LEU A 90 -3.58 -6.26 -5.22
C LEU A 90 -4.85 -6.79 -5.89
N ARG A 91 -5.68 -7.49 -5.12
CA ARG A 91 -7.02 -7.98 -5.53
C ARG A 91 -8.11 -6.94 -5.35
N ARG A 92 -7.76 -5.72 -4.89
CA ARG A 92 -8.69 -4.61 -4.57
C ARG A 92 -9.73 -4.95 -3.50
N GLN A 93 -9.37 -5.84 -2.58
CA GLN A 93 -10.21 -6.32 -1.47
C GLN A 93 -9.84 -5.60 -0.17
N ILE A 94 -10.15 -4.31 -0.07
CA ILE A 94 -9.63 -3.43 0.99
C ILE A 94 -10.34 -3.55 2.35
N HIS A 95 -11.62 -3.95 2.35
CA HIS A 95 -12.48 -3.87 3.55
C HIS A 95 -11.90 -4.67 4.73
N GLY A 96 -11.41 -5.89 4.47
CA GLY A 96 -10.79 -6.73 5.49
C GLY A 96 -9.51 -6.10 6.05
N VAL A 97 -8.70 -5.48 5.20
CA VAL A 97 -7.44 -4.82 5.60
C VAL A 97 -7.70 -3.65 6.53
N LEU A 98 -8.69 -2.80 6.22
CA LEU A 98 -9.05 -1.67 7.10
C LEU A 98 -9.64 -2.14 8.43
N ALA A 99 -10.43 -3.22 8.43
CA ALA A 99 -10.94 -3.83 9.65
C ALA A 99 -9.80 -4.39 10.53
N ALA A 100 -8.82 -5.06 9.93
CA ALA A 100 -7.63 -5.54 10.63
C ALA A 100 -6.86 -4.38 11.28
N ILE A 101 -6.63 -3.28 10.56
CA ILE A 101 -6.01 -2.07 11.10
C ILE A 101 -6.81 -1.46 12.26
N ALA A 102 -8.14 -1.47 12.18
CA ALA A 102 -8.99 -0.99 13.26
C ALA A 102 -8.83 -1.85 14.53
N ASN A 103 -8.68 -3.18 14.39
CA ASN A 103 -8.39 -4.07 15.50
C ASN A 103 -7.01 -3.81 16.13
N GLU A 104 -5.98 -3.57 15.31
CA GLU A 104 -4.63 -3.19 15.81
C GLU A 104 -4.70 -1.92 16.68
N ARG A 105 -5.48 -0.92 16.25
CA ARG A 105 -5.69 0.32 17.02
C ARG A 105 -6.36 0.09 18.37
N ALA A 106 -7.39 -0.76 18.37
CA ALA A 106 -8.11 -1.10 19.59
C ALA A 106 -7.22 -1.88 20.57
N GLY A 107 -6.40 -2.81 20.07
CA GLY A 107 -5.46 -3.58 20.88
C GLY A 107 -4.26 -2.77 21.40
N SER A 108 -3.80 -1.76 20.65
CA SER A 108 -2.69 -0.90 21.06
C SER A 108 -3.06 0.15 22.12
N SER A 109 -4.36 0.33 22.43
CA SER A 109 -4.85 1.30 23.41
C SER A 109 -5.13 0.68 24.79
N ALA A 110 -4.79 -0.60 24.97
CA ALA A 110 -4.93 -1.36 26.23
C ALA A 110 -3.57 -1.51 26.93
#